data_AF-A0AAV6LR04-F1
#
_entry.id   AF-A0AAV6LR04-F1
#
_cell.length_a   1.000
_cell.length_b   1.000
_cell.length_c   1.000
_cell.angle_alpha   90.00
_cell.angle_beta   90.00
_cell.angle_gamma   90.00
#
_symmetry.space_group_name_H-M   'P 1'
#
loop_
_entity.id
_entity.type
_entity.pdbx_description
1 polymer ?
#
loop_
_entity_poly.entity_id
_entity_poly.type
_entity_poly.pdbx_seq_one_letter_code
_entity_poly.pdbx_strand_id
1 'polypeptide(L)'
;METVASRKNDSVPPLMLILSDWARVEEDSRRAIQLDHNSVKGHYMLGLAFLQRGENTEGIKELERALDLGRAANENSDSIELIWQEFAKAKYQEWELESTKRMWNLQTLKEACEFALEEKLFLDTCSMEGFSDEATIAHSAQFELLRKVFTKAAEDDTATEVPDYLRCSITFDIFRDPVITPSGVTYERAVILDHLRRGKNFDPITRKPLYESELIPNLAIKAAVQAFLEKHGWAYTTD
;
A
#
# COMPACT_ATOMS: atom_id res chain seq x y z
N MET A 1 -24.66 0.48 -50.27
CA MET A 1 -24.58 -0.31 -49.02
C MET A 1 -23.19 -0.08 -48.44
N GLU A 2 -23.02 1.04 -47.75
CA GLU A 2 -21.82 1.32 -46.95
C GLU A 2 -22.08 0.78 -45.55
N THR A 3 -21.26 -0.17 -45.11
CA THR A 3 -21.25 -0.61 -43.71
C THR A 3 -20.13 0.09 -42.99
N VAL A 4 -20.52 1.07 -42.18
CA VAL A 4 -19.72 1.70 -41.12
C VAL A 4 -19.36 0.62 -40.11
N ALA A 5 -18.08 0.26 -40.01
CA ALA A 5 -17.57 -0.56 -38.91
C ALA A 5 -16.76 0.34 -37.96
N SER A 6 -17.31 0.43 -36.75
CA SER A 6 -16.85 1.17 -35.58
C SER A 6 -15.36 0.95 -35.28
N ARG A 7 -14.61 2.06 -35.16
CA ARG A 7 -13.26 2.06 -34.59
C ARG A 7 -13.40 1.84 -33.08
N LYS A 8 -13.02 0.66 -32.62
CA LYS A 8 -12.69 0.43 -31.21
C LYS A 8 -11.49 1.32 -30.87
N ASN A 9 -11.67 2.13 -29.84
CA ASN A 9 -10.64 2.96 -29.25
C ASN A 9 -9.76 2.05 -28.39
N ASP A 10 -8.93 1.24 -29.06
CA ASP A 10 -7.93 0.43 -28.36
C ASP A 10 -6.86 1.39 -27.83
N SER A 11 -6.74 1.42 -26.51
CA SER A 11 -5.73 2.14 -25.74
C SER A 11 -4.34 1.55 -26.04
N VAL A 12 -3.77 1.92 -27.18
CA VAL A 12 -2.37 1.65 -27.50
C VAL A 12 -1.53 2.55 -26.60
N PRO A 13 -0.64 2.01 -25.73
CA PRO A 13 0.32 2.84 -25.01
C PRO A 13 1.11 3.67 -26.05
N PRO A 14 1.33 4.97 -25.83
CA PRO A 14 2.05 5.81 -26.78
C PRO A 14 3.36 5.12 -27.18
N LEU A 15 3.67 5.08 -28.49
CA LEU A 15 4.86 4.44 -29.10
C LEU A 15 6.20 4.70 -28.36
N MET A 16 6.27 5.75 -27.54
CA MET A 16 7.40 6.12 -26.71
C MET A 16 7.69 5.13 -25.56
N LEU A 17 6.68 4.41 -25.03
CA LEU A 17 6.86 3.34 -24.03
C LEU A 17 7.63 2.13 -24.58
N ILE A 18 7.71 1.98 -25.90
CA ILE A 18 8.30 0.81 -26.57
C ILE A 18 9.81 1.00 -26.83
N LEU A 19 10.33 2.23 -26.75
CA LEU A 19 11.73 2.56 -27.09
C LEU A 19 12.64 2.80 -25.88
N SER A 20 12.16 2.63 -24.64
CA SER A 20 12.94 2.83 -23.40
C SER A 20 13.62 4.20 -23.27
N ASP A 21 13.18 5.21 -24.03
CA ASP A 21 13.73 6.57 -23.96
C ASP A 21 13.01 7.37 -22.85
N TRP A 22 13.24 6.96 -21.60
CA TRP A 22 12.65 7.56 -20.41
C TRP A 22 13.09 9.02 -20.20
N ALA A 23 14.25 9.41 -20.74
CA ALA A 23 14.73 10.78 -20.71
C ALA A 23 13.81 11.72 -21.52
N ARG A 24 13.36 11.28 -22.70
CA ARG A 24 12.36 12.03 -23.48
C ARG A 24 11.00 12.05 -22.81
N VAL A 25 10.58 10.92 -22.22
CA VAL A 25 9.30 10.86 -21.48
C VAL A 25 9.30 11.88 -20.34
N GLU A 26 10.39 11.97 -19.57
CA GLU A 26 10.54 12.98 -18.52
C GLU A 26 10.46 14.41 -19.06
N GLU A 27 11.19 14.71 -20.14
CA GLU A 27 11.21 16.05 -20.73
C GLU A 27 9.80 16.47 -21.22
N ASP A 28 9.14 15.59 -21.96
CA ASP A 28 7.79 15.84 -22.48
C ASP A 28 6.76 15.94 -21.35
N SER A 29 6.90 15.12 -20.29
CA SER A 29 6.02 15.18 -19.12
C SER A 29 6.19 16.48 -18.35
N ARG A 30 7.43 16.97 -18.17
CA ARG A 30 7.70 18.28 -17.56
C ARG A 30 7.12 19.43 -18.36
N ARG A 31 7.24 19.38 -19.69
CA ARG A 31 6.60 20.39 -20.57
C ARG A 31 5.07 20.33 -20.45
N ALA A 32 4.47 19.15 -20.40
CA ALA A 32 3.04 19.00 -20.20
C ALA A 32 2.59 19.62 -18.86
N ILE A 33 3.32 19.37 -17.77
CA ILE A 33 3.03 19.94 -16.45
C ILE A 33 3.23 21.47 -16.43
N GLN A 34 4.16 22.02 -17.21
CA GLN A 34 4.32 23.47 -17.34
C GLN A 34 3.15 24.13 -18.07
N LEU A 35 2.53 23.42 -19.04
CA LEU A 35 1.35 23.90 -19.76
C LEU A 35 0.08 23.73 -18.93
N ASP A 36 -0.03 22.63 -18.20
CA ASP A 36 -1.14 22.31 -17.31
C ASP A 36 -0.62 21.66 -16.01
N HIS A 37 -0.56 22.45 -14.95
CA HIS A 37 -0.13 22.01 -13.63
C HIS A 37 -1.04 20.96 -12.98
N ASN A 38 -2.25 20.75 -13.51
CA ASN A 38 -3.19 19.75 -13.03
C ASN A 38 -3.26 18.53 -13.96
N SER A 39 -2.31 18.37 -14.88
CA SER A 39 -2.29 17.25 -15.82
C SER A 39 -1.99 15.92 -15.12
N VAL A 40 -3.03 15.12 -14.86
CA VAL A 40 -2.90 13.76 -14.27
C VAL A 40 -1.94 12.90 -15.08
N LYS A 41 -2.11 12.89 -16.41
CA LYS A 41 -1.25 12.14 -17.32
C LYS A 41 0.19 12.63 -17.30
N GLY A 42 0.44 13.94 -17.18
CA GLY A 42 1.79 14.50 -17.07
C GLY A 42 2.51 13.99 -15.83
N HIS A 43 1.86 14.09 -14.67
CA HIS A 43 2.39 13.60 -13.40
C HIS A 43 2.59 12.07 -13.40
N TYR A 44 1.63 11.30 -13.93
CA TYR A 44 1.76 9.85 -14.06
C TYR A 44 2.99 9.42 -14.89
N MET A 45 3.13 9.99 -16.09
CA MET A 45 4.25 9.65 -16.99
C MET A 45 5.60 10.09 -16.43
N LEU A 46 5.65 11.23 -15.72
CA LEU A 46 6.85 11.69 -15.04
C LEU A 46 7.23 10.74 -13.89
N GLY A 47 6.25 10.30 -13.11
CA GLY A 47 6.45 9.31 -12.05
C GLY A 47 7.06 8.01 -12.58
N LEU A 48 6.50 7.47 -13.67
CA LEU A 48 7.05 6.27 -14.33
C LEU A 48 8.49 6.48 -14.84
N ALA A 49 8.79 7.65 -15.42
CA ALA A 49 10.14 7.96 -15.88
C ALA A 49 11.16 7.98 -14.74
N PHE A 50 10.80 8.54 -13.58
CA PHE A 50 11.65 8.52 -12.38
C PHE A 50 11.86 7.11 -11.83
N LEU A 51 10.81 6.29 -11.72
CA LEU A 51 10.94 4.90 -11.27
C LEU A 51 11.89 4.09 -12.15
N GLN A 52 11.82 4.27 -13.48
CA GLN A 52 12.68 3.57 -14.43
C GLN A 52 14.15 4.01 -14.39
N ARG A 53 14.41 5.21 -13.87
CA ARG A 53 15.76 5.73 -13.61
C ARG A 53 16.30 5.34 -12.22
N GLY A 54 15.49 4.70 -11.38
CA GLY A 54 15.83 4.37 -9.99
C GLY A 54 15.64 5.54 -9.01
N GLU A 55 15.03 6.65 -9.43
CA GLU A 55 14.69 7.79 -8.59
C GLU A 55 13.33 7.55 -7.89
N ASN A 56 13.27 6.50 -7.06
CA ASN A 56 12.02 5.97 -6.50
C ASN A 56 11.23 7.01 -5.69
N THR A 57 11.91 7.83 -4.89
CA THR A 57 11.26 8.82 -4.02
C THR A 57 10.51 9.89 -4.82
N GLU A 58 11.12 10.39 -5.89
CA GLU A 58 10.48 11.39 -6.76
C GLU A 58 9.40 10.74 -7.62
N GLY A 59 9.63 9.51 -8.09
CA GLY A 59 8.61 8.75 -8.83
C GLY A 59 7.33 8.55 -8.04
N ILE A 60 7.45 8.13 -6.78
CA ILE A 60 6.32 7.94 -5.86
C ILE A 60 5.55 9.24 -5.62
N LYS A 61 6.24 10.36 -5.41
CA LYS A 61 5.61 11.68 -5.19
C LYS A 61 4.78 12.12 -6.41
N GLU A 62 5.31 11.93 -7.61
CA GLU A 62 4.60 12.30 -8.84
C GLU A 62 3.39 11.40 -9.10
N LEU A 63 3.50 10.10 -8.80
CA LEU A 63 2.36 9.18 -8.86
C LEU A 63 1.28 9.51 -7.83
N GLU A 64 1.66 9.85 -6.59
CA GLU A 64 0.73 10.33 -5.57
C GLU A 64 0.01 11.60 -6.02
N ARG A 65 0.75 12.54 -6.60
CA ARG A 65 0.18 13.77 -7.17
C ARG A 65 -0.82 13.47 -8.29
N ALA A 66 -0.50 12.53 -9.17
CA ALA A 66 -1.40 12.08 -10.23
C ALA A 66 -2.70 11.48 -9.66
N LEU A 67 -2.62 10.67 -8.60
CA LEU A 67 -3.80 10.11 -7.92
C LEU A 67 -4.70 11.19 -7.32
N ASP A 68 -4.11 12.15 -6.63
CA ASP A 68 -4.88 13.23 -6.00
C ASP A 68 -5.57 14.13 -7.04
N LEU A 69 -4.88 14.45 -8.13
CA LEU A 69 -5.45 15.21 -9.24
C LEU A 69 -6.57 14.41 -9.95
N GLY A 70 -6.36 13.12 -10.21
CA GLY A 70 -7.36 12.25 -10.87
C GLY A 70 -8.64 12.13 -10.05
N ARG A 71 -8.51 11.96 -8.73
CA ARG A 71 -9.64 11.95 -7.78
C ARG A 71 -10.36 13.30 -7.73
N ALA A 72 -9.63 14.42 -7.71
CA ALA A 72 -10.22 15.75 -7.69
C ALA A 72 -10.97 16.09 -8.99
N ALA A 73 -10.47 15.62 -10.13
CA ALA A 73 -11.06 15.83 -11.44
C ALA A 73 -12.21 14.87 -11.80
N ASN A 74 -12.51 13.88 -10.93
CA ASN A 74 -13.45 12.78 -11.22
C ASN A 74 -13.12 12.07 -12.54
N GLU A 75 -11.83 11.83 -12.81
CA GLU A 75 -11.38 11.11 -14.00
C GLU A 75 -11.88 9.65 -14.03
N ASN A 76 -11.70 8.98 -15.17
CA ASN A 76 -12.11 7.60 -15.34
C ASN A 76 -11.48 6.69 -14.26
N SER A 77 -12.30 5.86 -13.61
CA SER A 77 -11.87 4.94 -12.57
C SER A 77 -10.74 4.03 -13.05
N ASP A 78 -10.76 3.59 -14.32
CA ASP A 78 -9.74 2.69 -14.86
C ASP A 78 -8.36 3.36 -14.93
N SER A 79 -8.30 4.66 -15.22
CA SER A 79 -7.02 5.39 -15.30
C SER A 79 -6.43 5.60 -13.90
N ILE A 80 -7.28 5.96 -12.93
CA ILE A 80 -6.86 6.10 -11.52
C ILE A 80 -6.38 4.75 -10.97
N GLU A 81 -7.04 3.66 -11.35
CA GLU A 81 -6.65 2.30 -10.96
C GLU A 81 -5.24 1.94 -11.44
N LEU A 82 -4.93 2.21 -12.71
CA LEU A 82 -3.59 1.97 -13.28
C LEU A 82 -2.50 2.77 -12.54
N ILE A 83 -2.77 4.05 -12.25
CA ILE A 83 -1.83 4.90 -11.50
C ILE A 83 -1.62 4.32 -10.09
N TRP A 84 -2.69 3.85 -9.45
CA TRP A 84 -2.59 3.26 -8.11
C TRP A 84 -1.78 1.97 -8.09
N GLN A 85 -1.95 1.10 -9.10
CA GLN A 85 -1.17 -0.14 -9.20
C GLN A 85 0.33 0.14 -9.28
N GLU A 86 0.74 1.09 -10.12
CA GLU A 86 2.16 1.47 -10.24
C GLU A 86 2.67 2.15 -8.97
N PHE A 87 1.86 3.00 -8.33
CA PHE A 87 2.18 3.61 -7.04
C PHE A 87 2.36 2.58 -5.92
N ALA A 88 1.41 1.65 -5.79
CA ALA A 88 1.41 0.60 -4.77
C ALA A 88 2.60 -0.33 -4.96
N LYS A 89 2.89 -0.73 -6.21
CA LYS A 89 4.09 -1.50 -6.56
C LYS A 89 5.38 -0.78 -6.16
N ALA A 90 5.51 0.51 -6.48
CA ALA A 90 6.69 1.29 -6.10
C ALA A 90 6.84 1.39 -4.56
N LYS A 91 5.73 1.60 -3.85
CA LYS A 91 5.71 1.62 -2.38
C LYS A 91 6.05 0.28 -1.75
N TYR A 92 5.54 -0.81 -2.31
CA TYR A 92 5.87 -2.16 -1.86
C TYR A 92 7.37 -2.45 -2.04
N GLN A 93 7.96 -2.09 -3.19
CA GLN A 93 9.40 -2.28 -3.44
C GLN A 93 10.27 -1.45 -2.49
N GLU A 94 9.89 -0.21 -2.21
CA GLU A 94 10.54 0.64 -1.21
C GLU A 94 10.53 -0.04 0.16
N TRP A 95 9.36 -0.51 0.60
CA TRP A 95 9.22 -1.24 1.87
C TRP A 95 10.01 -2.56 1.88
N GLU A 96 9.96 -3.36 0.81
CA GLU A 96 10.61 -4.69 0.75
C GLU A 96 12.13 -4.59 0.95
N LEU A 97 12.76 -3.58 0.32
CA LEU A 97 14.19 -3.33 0.47
C LEU A 97 14.56 -2.96 1.92
N GLU A 98 13.76 -2.10 2.55
CA GLU A 98 14.01 -1.66 3.92
C GLU A 98 13.70 -2.77 4.94
N SER A 99 12.58 -3.47 4.75
CA SER A 99 12.13 -4.60 5.55
C SER A 99 13.15 -5.72 5.54
N THR A 100 13.72 -6.06 4.37
CA THR A 100 14.77 -7.07 4.28
C THR A 100 16.00 -6.70 5.12
N LYS A 101 16.42 -5.42 5.10
CA LYS A 101 17.54 -4.94 5.93
C LYS A 101 17.19 -5.01 7.42
N ARG A 102 15.98 -4.58 7.80
CA ARG A 102 15.50 -4.65 9.19
C ARG A 102 15.44 -6.09 9.69
N MET A 103 14.87 -7.00 8.91
CA MET A 103 14.75 -8.41 9.23
C MET A 103 16.13 -9.08 9.36
N TRP A 104 17.07 -8.78 8.46
CA TRP A 104 18.44 -9.29 8.56
C TRP A 104 19.15 -8.82 9.84
N ASN A 105 19.06 -7.52 10.15
CA ASN A 105 19.61 -6.96 11.38
C ASN A 105 18.98 -7.60 12.63
N LEU A 106 17.66 -7.76 12.61
CA LEU A 106 16.89 -8.32 13.72
C LEU A 106 17.27 -9.79 13.96
N GLN A 107 17.40 -10.58 12.89
CA GLN A 107 17.80 -11.98 12.97
C GLN A 107 19.23 -12.14 13.47
N THR A 108 20.16 -11.33 12.95
CA THR A 108 21.57 -11.36 13.39
C THR A 108 21.70 -11.00 14.86
N LEU A 109 20.97 -9.98 15.31
CA LEU A 109 20.96 -9.57 16.72
C LEU A 109 20.32 -10.65 17.60
N LYS A 110 19.24 -11.29 17.12
CA LYS A 110 18.58 -12.40 17.83
C LYS A 110 19.54 -13.56 18.06
N GLU A 111 20.22 -14.02 17.02
CA GLU A 111 21.19 -15.11 17.12
C GLU A 111 22.34 -14.78 18.07
N ALA A 112 22.84 -13.54 18.04
CA ALA A 112 23.87 -13.09 18.99
C ALA A 112 23.37 -13.10 20.44
N CYS A 113 22.12 -12.67 20.69
CA CYS A 113 21.52 -12.71 22.02
C CYS A 113 21.26 -14.14 22.49
N GLU A 114 20.77 -15.02 21.62
CA GLU A 114 20.55 -16.44 21.92
C GLU A 114 21.88 -17.10 22.31
N PHE A 115 22.93 -16.91 21.51
CA PHE A 115 24.28 -17.42 21.80
C PHE A 115 24.81 -16.91 23.14
N ALA A 116 24.66 -15.61 23.45
CA ALA A 116 25.12 -15.05 24.72
C ALA A 116 24.34 -15.62 25.93
N LEU A 117 23.04 -15.90 25.78
CA LEU A 117 22.25 -16.56 26.82
C LEU A 117 22.67 -18.02 27.02
N GLU A 118 22.99 -18.74 25.94
CA GLU A 118 23.51 -20.11 26.00
C GLU A 118 24.87 -20.16 26.69
N GLU A 119 25.79 -19.26 26.37
CA GLU A 119 27.10 -19.16 27.02
C GLU A 119 26.95 -18.89 28.52
N LYS A 120 26.05 -17.97 28.88
CA LYS A 120 25.74 -17.69 30.29
C LYS A 120 25.19 -18.92 31.01
N LEU A 121 24.23 -19.63 30.40
CA LEU A 121 23.68 -20.87 30.96
C LEU A 121 24.77 -21.93 31.17
N PHE A 122 25.69 -22.06 30.22
CA PHE A 122 26.82 -22.98 30.33
C PHE A 122 27.71 -22.63 31.54
N LEU A 123 28.06 -21.35 31.71
CA LEU A 123 28.87 -20.88 32.84
C LEU A 123 28.17 -21.04 34.19
N ASP A 124 26.86 -20.74 34.26
CA ASP A 124 26.05 -20.88 35.48
C ASP A 124 25.94 -22.37 35.89
N THR A 125 25.81 -23.27 34.92
CA THR A 125 25.77 -24.73 35.16
C THR A 125 27.11 -25.29 35.62
N CYS A 126 28.23 -24.83 35.07
CA CYS A 126 29.57 -25.25 35.50
C CYS A 126 29.94 -24.76 36.91
N SER A 127 29.32 -23.66 37.37
CA SER A 127 29.65 -23.01 38.65
C SER A 127 28.82 -23.53 39.82
N MET A 128 27.74 -24.28 39.57
CA MET A 128 26.77 -24.70 40.60
C MET A 128 26.72 -26.23 40.71
N GLU A 129 27.51 -26.81 41.62
CA GLU A 129 27.33 -28.20 42.06
C GLU A 129 26.05 -28.31 42.92
N GLY A 130 24.91 -28.57 42.27
CA GLY A 130 23.69 -29.04 42.91
C GLY A 130 22.65 -27.98 43.24
N PHE A 131 21.91 -27.51 42.23
CA PHE A 131 20.49 -27.07 42.28
C PHE A 131 20.05 -26.82 40.82
N SER A 132 19.74 -27.89 40.08
CA SER A 132 19.58 -27.83 38.61
C SER A 132 18.27 -27.22 38.13
N ASP A 133 17.20 -27.27 38.92
CA ASP A 133 15.86 -27.08 38.34
C ASP A 133 15.45 -25.60 38.27
N GLU A 134 15.81 -24.79 39.29
CA GLU A 134 15.40 -23.38 39.36
C GLU A 134 16.17 -22.48 38.40
N ALA A 135 17.47 -22.72 38.22
CA ALA A 135 18.28 -22.04 37.20
C ALA A 135 17.78 -22.38 35.79
N THR A 136 17.53 -23.67 35.50
CA THR A 136 17.03 -24.11 34.19
C THR A 136 15.66 -23.49 33.87
N ILE A 137 14.76 -23.39 34.85
CA ILE A 137 13.46 -22.70 34.70
C ILE A 137 13.66 -21.20 34.41
N ALA A 138 14.54 -20.52 35.15
CA ALA A 138 14.82 -19.09 34.95
C ALA A 138 15.42 -18.80 33.56
N HIS A 139 16.34 -19.66 33.08
CA HIS A 139 16.91 -19.53 31.73
C HIS A 139 15.85 -19.80 30.65
N SER A 140 15.01 -20.82 30.81
CA SER A 140 13.90 -21.08 29.90
C SER A 140 12.97 -19.86 29.78
N ALA A 141 12.65 -19.20 30.89
CA ALA A 141 11.87 -17.97 30.88
C ALA A 141 12.57 -16.80 30.16
N GLN A 142 13.90 -16.69 30.25
CA GLN A 142 14.68 -15.67 29.52
C GLN A 142 14.66 -15.91 28.02
N PHE A 143 14.82 -17.15 27.55
CA PHE A 143 14.70 -17.47 26.12
C PHE A 143 13.30 -17.18 25.58
N GLU A 144 12.25 -17.53 26.33
CA GLU A 144 10.87 -17.20 25.94
C GLU A 144 10.63 -15.69 25.87
N LEU A 145 11.17 -14.92 26.82
CA LEU A 145 11.10 -13.46 26.78
C LEU A 145 11.87 -12.90 25.58
N LEU A 146 13.08 -13.41 25.32
CA LEU A 146 13.90 -12.99 24.18
C LEU A 146 13.15 -13.21 22.87
N ARG A 147 12.58 -14.41 22.67
CA ARG A 147 11.76 -14.74 21.51
C ARG A 147 10.58 -13.80 21.37
N LYS A 148 9.86 -13.51 22.46
CA LYS A 148 8.74 -12.55 22.45
C LYS A 148 9.16 -11.14 22.02
N VAL A 149 10.31 -10.64 22.49
CA VAL A 149 10.83 -9.32 22.10
C VAL A 149 11.10 -9.27 20.60
N PHE A 150 11.78 -10.27 20.05
CA PHE A 150 12.09 -10.33 18.62
C PHE A 150 10.85 -10.57 17.76
N THR A 151 9.90 -11.41 18.20
CA THR A 151 8.61 -11.56 17.54
C THR A 151 7.87 -10.22 17.51
N LYS A 152 7.82 -9.49 18.64
CA LYS A 152 7.16 -8.18 18.72
C LYS A 152 7.81 -7.15 17.80
N ALA A 153 9.14 -7.14 17.72
CA ALA A 153 9.90 -6.24 16.87
C ALA A 153 9.71 -6.54 15.36
N ALA A 154 9.40 -7.79 15.00
CA ALA A 154 9.14 -8.21 13.62
C ALA A 154 7.68 -8.04 13.18
N GLU A 155 6.75 -7.73 14.09
CA GLU A 155 5.31 -7.72 13.80
C GLU A 155 4.93 -6.79 12.64
N ASP A 156 5.53 -5.60 12.57
CA ASP A 156 5.15 -4.60 11.56
C ASP A 156 5.58 -5.01 10.14
N ASP A 157 6.69 -5.76 10.04
CA ASP A 157 7.24 -6.29 8.79
C ASP A 157 6.70 -7.69 8.44
N THR A 158 5.89 -8.29 9.32
CA THR A 158 5.27 -9.59 9.05
C THR A 158 3.95 -9.38 8.31
N ALA A 159 3.87 -9.89 7.07
CA ALA A 159 2.63 -9.85 6.31
C ALA A 159 1.53 -10.64 7.02
N THR A 160 0.40 -9.98 7.27
CA THR A 160 -0.79 -10.56 7.90
C THR A 160 -2.03 -10.17 7.09
N GLU A 161 -3.16 -9.94 7.74
CA GLU A 161 -4.39 -9.50 7.09
C GLU A 161 -4.63 -8.02 7.38
N VAL A 162 -5.11 -7.29 6.37
CA VAL A 162 -5.56 -5.90 6.57
C VAL A 162 -6.82 -5.91 7.43
N PRO A 163 -6.89 -5.14 8.53
CA PRO A 163 -8.05 -5.12 9.41
C PRO A 163 -9.34 -4.72 8.68
N ASP A 164 -10.45 -5.41 8.98
CA ASP A 164 -11.76 -5.24 8.32
C ASP A 164 -12.26 -3.79 8.28
N TYR A 165 -11.99 -3.02 9.32
CA TYR A 165 -12.42 -1.62 9.41
C TYR A 165 -11.64 -0.68 8.48
N LEU A 166 -10.56 -1.15 7.86
CA LEU A 166 -9.80 -0.46 6.82
C LEU A 166 -10.15 -0.95 5.41
N ARG A 167 -11.06 -1.93 5.30
CA ARG A 167 -11.44 -2.57 4.04
C ARG A 167 -12.83 -2.15 3.58
N CYS A 168 -13.00 -2.01 2.28
CA CYS A 168 -14.29 -1.74 1.67
C CYS A 168 -15.20 -2.97 1.76
N SER A 169 -16.43 -2.79 2.23
CA SER A 169 -17.39 -3.89 2.41
C SER A 169 -17.90 -4.51 1.09
N ILE A 170 -17.52 -3.96 -0.06
CA ILE A 170 -17.89 -4.47 -1.39
C ILE A 170 -16.69 -5.11 -2.09
N THR A 171 -15.54 -4.44 -2.11
CA THR A 171 -14.34 -4.97 -2.80
C THR A 171 -13.51 -5.89 -1.91
N PHE A 172 -13.65 -5.77 -0.59
CA PHE A 172 -12.78 -6.42 0.41
C PHE A 172 -11.32 -5.98 0.37
N ASP A 173 -11.01 -4.94 -0.41
CA ASP A 173 -9.69 -4.33 -0.48
C ASP A 173 -9.55 -3.17 0.51
N ILE A 174 -8.32 -2.82 0.84
CA ILE A 174 -8.02 -1.61 1.63
C ILE A 174 -8.55 -0.36 0.92
N PHE A 175 -9.13 0.57 1.68
CA PHE A 175 -9.69 1.80 1.08
C PHE A 175 -8.62 2.64 0.40
N ARG A 176 -8.94 3.16 -0.79
CA ARG A 176 -8.07 4.08 -1.55
C ARG A 176 -8.68 5.48 -1.58
N ASP A 177 -9.98 5.57 -1.84
CA ASP A 177 -10.76 6.82 -1.79
C ASP A 177 -12.09 6.58 -1.04
N PRO A 178 -12.03 6.47 0.30
CA PRO A 178 -13.19 6.12 1.11
C PRO A 178 -14.23 7.25 1.13
N VAL A 179 -15.49 6.90 0.91
CA VAL A 179 -16.66 7.78 1.08
C VAL A 179 -17.64 7.18 2.06
N ILE A 180 -18.25 8.01 2.90
CA ILE A 180 -19.25 7.61 3.88
C ILE A 180 -20.66 8.02 3.43
N THR A 181 -21.63 7.13 3.66
CA THR A 181 -23.06 7.38 3.41
C THR A 181 -23.74 7.98 4.65
N PRO A 182 -24.93 8.60 4.53
CA PRO A 182 -25.72 9.03 5.69
C PRO A 182 -26.08 7.91 6.66
N SER A 183 -26.04 6.65 6.21
CA SER A 183 -26.21 5.46 7.05
C SER A 183 -25.00 5.15 7.93
N GLY A 184 -23.89 5.88 7.77
CA GLY A 184 -22.65 5.69 8.50
C GLY A 184 -21.75 4.59 7.94
N VAL A 185 -22.03 4.06 6.74
CA VAL A 185 -21.24 3.00 6.12
C VAL A 185 -20.22 3.62 5.16
N THR A 186 -18.99 3.12 5.17
CA THR A 186 -17.92 3.59 4.28
C THR A 186 -17.71 2.61 3.12
N TYR A 187 -17.57 3.15 1.91
CA TYR A 187 -17.34 2.41 0.68
C TYR A 187 -16.19 3.02 -0.11
N GLU A 188 -15.60 2.23 -1.00
CA GLU A 188 -14.71 2.76 -2.03
C GLU A 188 -15.52 3.62 -3.02
N ARG A 189 -15.07 4.84 -3.31
CA ARG A 189 -15.83 5.83 -4.09
C ARG A 189 -16.25 5.27 -5.44
N ALA A 190 -15.30 4.73 -6.21
CA ALA A 190 -15.57 4.22 -7.56
C ALA A 190 -16.69 3.18 -7.57
N VAL A 191 -16.74 2.33 -6.54
CA VAL A 191 -17.64 1.18 -6.44
C VAL A 191 -19.04 1.60 -6.06
N ILE A 192 -19.19 2.47 -5.05
CA ILE A 192 -20.51 2.97 -4.67
C ILE A 192 -21.09 3.89 -5.76
N LEU A 193 -20.24 4.65 -6.45
CA LEU A 193 -20.68 5.45 -7.61
C LEU A 193 -21.16 4.58 -8.76
N ASP A 194 -20.44 3.52 -9.13
CA ASP A 194 -20.90 2.58 -10.16
C ASP A 194 -22.24 1.92 -9.76
N HIS A 195 -22.39 1.52 -8.50
CA HIS A 195 -23.65 0.98 -7.97
C HIS A 195 -24.83 1.95 -8.15
N LEU A 196 -24.66 3.22 -7.77
CA LEU A 196 -25.69 4.26 -7.91
C LEU A 196 -25.97 4.59 -9.38
N ARG A 197 -24.93 4.70 -10.22
CA ARG A 197 -25.04 5.00 -11.67
C ARG A 197 -25.76 3.92 -12.46
N ARG A 198 -25.73 2.67 -11.98
CA ARG A 198 -26.55 1.56 -12.50
C ARG A 198 -28.03 1.64 -12.10
N GLY A 199 -28.46 2.74 -11.46
CA GLY A 199 -29.84 3.00 -11.07
C GLY A 199 -30.25 2.39 -9.73
N LYS A 200 -29.29 1.88 -8.94
CA LYS A 200 -29.56 1.29 -7.61
C LYS A 200 -29.46 2.36 -6.53
N ASN A 201 -30.47 3.22 -6.42
CA ASN A 201 -30.50 4.38 -5.50
C ASN A 201 -30.76 3.98 -4.03
N PHE A 202 -29.99 3.03 -3.51
CA PHE A 202 -30.05 2.57 -2.13
C PHE A 202 -28.68 2.13 -1.63
N ASP A 203 -28.44 2.29 -0.34
CA ASP A 203 -27.24 1.85 0.35
C ASP A 203 -27.12 0.30 0.28
N PRO A 204 -26.01 -0.25 -0.22
CA PRO A 204 -25.86 -1.70 -0.45
C PRO A 204 -26.09 -2.58 0.77
N ILE A 205 -25.75 -2.09 1.98
CA ILE A 205 -25.86 -2.85 3.22
C ILE A 205 -27.20 -2.57 3.90
N THR A 206 -27.51 -1.31 4.15
CA THR A 206 -28.68 -0.91 4.95
C THR A 206 -29.96 -0.80 4.16
N ARG A 207 -29.88 -0.82 2.82
CA ARG A 207 -31.01 -0.71 1.87
C ARG A 207 -31.82 0.58 1.98
N LYS A 208 -31.35 1.57 2.73
CA LYS A 208 -31.95 2.90 2.79
C LYS A 208 -31.74 3.65 1.47
N PRO A 209 -32.64 4.56 1.05
CA PRO A 209 -32.42 5.41 -0.12
C PRO A 209 -31.07 6.13 -0.04
N LEU A 210 -30.35 6.18 -1.15
CA LEU A 210 -29.04 6.79 -1.24
C LEU A 210 -28.85 7.43 -2.62
N TYR A 211 -28.30 8.64 -2.63
CA TYR A 211 -27.99 9.40 -3.84
C TYR A 211 -26.51 9.82 -3.86
N GLU A 212 -25.96 10.03 -5.07
CA GLU A 212 -24.54 10.38 -5.28
C GLU A 212 -24.15 11.67 -4.54
N SER A 213 -25.05 12.65 -4.46
CA SER A 213 -24.85 13.91 -3.75
C SER A 213 -24.71 13.78 -2.23
N GLU A 214 -25.10 12.64 -1.65
CA GLU A 214 -25.04 12.38 -0.22
C GLU A 214 -23.72 11.71 0.20
N LEU A 215 -22.87 11.33 -0.75
CA LEU A 215 -21.58 10.73 -0.47
C LEU A 215 -20.58 11.79 -0.01
N ILE A 216 -20.03 11.58 1.19
CA ILE A 216 -19.05 12.49 1.80
C ILE A 216 -17.70 11.80 1.84
N PRO A 217 -16.58 12.44 1.42
CA PRO A 217 -15.24 11.88 1.61
C PRO A 217 -14.97 11.57 3.09
N ASN A 218 -14.59 10.33 3.40
CA ASN A 218 -14.26 9.92 4.77
C ASN A 218 -12.77 10.12 5.03
N LEU A 219 -12.40 11.38 5.31
CA LEU A 219 -11.00 11.77 5.54
C LEU A 219 -10.36 11.05 6.73
N ALA A 220 -11.15 10.69 7.75
CA ALA A 220 -10.66 9.96 8.92
C ALA A 220 -10.21 8.54 8.55
N ILE A 221 -11.02 7.81 7.76
CA ILE A 221 -10.63 6.48 7.27
C ILE A 221 -9.46 6.58 6.28
N LYS A 222 -9.43 7.61 5.42
CA LYS A 222 -8.29 7.85 4.51
C LYS A 222 -6.99 8.02 5.30
N ALA A 223 -7.00 8.84 6.36
CA ALA A 223 -5.84 9.04 7.24
C ALA A 223 -5.47 7.76 8.02
N ALA A 224 -6.46 7.00 8.49
CA ALA A 224 -6.21 5.73 9.18
C ALA A 224 -5.55 4.68 8.27
N VAL A 225 -6.00 4.58 7.02
CA VAL A 225 -5.36 3.73 6.01
C VAL A 225 -3.94 4.19 5.71
N GLN A 226 -3.73 5.50 5.54
CA GLN A 226 -2.39 6.03 5.29
C GLN A 226 -1.43 5.68 6.44
N ALA A 227 -1.83 5.92 7.69
CA ALA A 227 -1.02 5.57 8.85
C ALA A 227 -0.76 4.06 8.96
N PHE A 228 -1.74 3.24 8.58
CA PHE A 228 -1.56 1.78 8.51
C PHE A 228 -0.53 1.39 7.46
N LEU A 229 -0.63 1.93 6.24
CA LEU A 229 0.28 1.65 5.13
C LEU A 229 1.72 2.14 5.37
N GLU A 230 1.88 3.28 6.06
CA GLU A 230 3.19 3.78 6.49
C GLU A 230 3.90 2.81 7.46
N LYS A 231 3.12 2.10 8.29
CA LYS A 231 3.62 1.12 9.27
C LYS A 231 3.76 -0.28 8.68
N HIS A 232 2.87 -0.65 7.76
CA HIS A 232 2.69 -1.99 7.21
C HIS A 232 2.79 -1.96 5.69
N GLY A 233 3.98 -1.66 5.16
CA GLY A 233 4.19 -1.48 3.72
C GLY A 233 3.90 -2.72 2.87
N TRP A 234 3.89 -3.92 3.46
CA TRP A 234 3.42 -5.15 2.79
C TRP A 234 1.96 -5.05 2.33
N ALA A 235 1.14 -4.21 2.96
CA ALA A 235 -0.26 -4.03 2.61
C ALA A 235 -0.48 -3.22 1.31
N TYR A 236 0.60 -2.75 0.68
CA TYR A 236 0.56 -2.27 -0.71
C TYR A 236 0.53 -3.40 -1.75
N THR A 237 0.48 -4.67 -1.35
CA THR A 237 0.40 -5.79 -2.30
C THR A 237 -0.74 -5.61 -3.30
N THR A 238 -0.43 -5.87 -4.57
CA THR A 238 -1.38 -5.90 -5.67
C THR A 238 -1.42 -7.35 -6.16
N ASP A 239 -2.29 -8.16 -5.56
CA ASP A 239 -2.47 -9.56 -5.95
C ASP A 239 -3.10 -9.68 -7.36
#